data_AF-A0A1R0WDQ6-F1
#
_entry.id   AF-A0A1R0WDQ6-F1
#
_cell.length_a   1.000
_cell.length_b   1.000
_cell.length_c   1.000
_cell.angle_alpha   90.00
_cell.angle_beta   90.00
_cell.angle_gamma   90.00
#
_symmetry.space_group_name_H-M   'P 1'
#
loop_
_entity.id
_entity.type
_entity.pdbx_description
1 polymer ?
#
loop_
_entity_poly.entity_id
_entity_poly.type
_entity_poly.pdbx_seq_one_letter_code
_entity_poly.pdbx_strand_id
1 'polypeptide(L)'
;MKRIISGGILLMSGTILYTGIRISTAIYAESLGGWSTPPGKFGTALVESGAVLPRNLSVALILAGVALVLWGCFDKQIIKLFTPSS
;
A
#
# COMPACT_ATOMS: atom_id res chain seq x y z
N MET A 1 5.16 -4.94 -21.16
CA MET A 1 4.85 -3.51 -20.92
C MET A 1 3.50 -3.28 -20.26
N LYS A 2 2.37 -3.82 -20.76
CA LYS A 2 1.04 -3.63 -20.15
C LYS A 2 0.97 -3.91 -18.63
N ARG A 3 1.58 -5.01 -18.17
CA ARG A 3 1.65 -5.40 -16.74
C ARG A 3 2.44 -4.41 -15.86
N ILE A 4 3.48 -3.80 -16.43
CA ILE A 4 4.32 -2.82 -15.73
C ILE A 4 3.54 -1.52 -15.54
N ILE A 5 2.84 -1.07 -16.58
CA ILE A 5 2.01 0.14 -16.54
C ILE A 5 0.86 -0.04 -15.55
N SER A 6 0.14 -1.17 -15.61
CA SER A 6 -0.95 -1.45 -14.67
C SER A 6 -0.45 -1.55 -13.23
N GLY A 7 0.71 -2.20 -13.01
CA GLY A 7 1.34 -2.29 -11.69
C GLY A 7 1.74 -0.92 -11.16
N GLY A 8 2.33 -0.06 -12.00
CA GLY A 8 2.72 1.31 -11.65
C GLY A 8 1.52 2.19 -11.24
N ILE A 9 0.40 2.10 -11.97
CA ILE A 9 -0.84 2.82 -11.61
C ILE A 9 -1.36 2.35 -10.26
N LEU A 10 -1.39 1.03 -10.01
CA LEU A 10 -1.85 0.47 -8.74
C LEU A 10 -0.96 0.93 -7.57
N LEU A 11 0.36 0.96 -7.79
CA LEU A 11 1.35 1.38 -6.80
C LEU A 11 1.18 2.86 -6.44
N MET A 12 1.03 3.73 -7.46
CA MET A 12 0.78 5.16 -7.26
C MET A 12 -0.54 5.41 -6.55
N SER A 13 -1.62 4.76 -7.00
CA SER A 13 -2.94 4.88 -6.37
C SER A 13 -2.90 4.45 -4.90
N GLY A 14 -2.30 3.30 -4.60
CA GLY A 14 -2.14 2.83 -3.22
C GLY A 14 -1.30 3.77 -2.35
N THR A 15 -0.23 4.36 -2.92
CA THR A 15 0.64 5.31 -2.21
C THR A 15 -0.08 6.62 -1.88
N ILE A 16 -0.83 7.17 -2.85
CA ILE A 16 -1.64 8.38 -2.65
C ILE A 16 -2.70 8.12 -1.58
N LEU A 17 -3.42 7.00 -1.67
CA LEU A 17 -4.44 6.63 -0.70
C LEU A 17 -3.84 6.47 0.71
N TYR A 18 -2.72 5.75 0.84
CA TYR A 18 -2.02 5.55 2.11
C TYR A 18 -1.61 6.89 2.75
N THR A 19 -1.06 7.80 1.94
CA THR A 19 -0.63 9.12 2.40
C THR A 19 -1.82 9.98 2.86
N GLY A 20 -2.91 10.00 2.09
CA GLY A 20 -4.14 10.71 2.45
C GLY A 20 -4.72 10.22 3.78
N ILE A 21 -4.73 8.91 4.01
CA ILE A 21 -5.18 8.33 5.28
C ILE A 21 -4.29 8.78 6.43
N ARG A 22 -2.96 8.76 6.25
CA ARG A 22 -2.02 9.18 7.31
C ARG A 22 -2.21 10.66 7.68
N ILE A 23 -2.38 11.53 6.69
CA ILE A 23 -2.62 12.96 6.90
C ILE A 23 -3.96 13.17 7.62
N SER A 24 -5.04 12.57 7.13
CA SER A 24 -6.37 12.66 7.74
C SER A 24 -6.38 12.14 9.19
N THR A 25 -5.74 10.99 9.43
CA THR A 25 -5.62 10.41 10.78
C THR A 25 -4.80 11.29 11.71
N ALA A 26 -3.74 11.93 11.21
CA ALA A 26 -2.92 12.85 12.00
C ALA A 26 -3.72 14.09 12.41
N ILE A 27 -4.54 14.64 11.51
CA ILE A 27 -5.44 15.76 11.81
C ILE A 27 -6.47 15.34 12.86
N TYR A 28 -7.10 14.17 12.69
CA TYR A 28 -8.06 13.65 13.66
C TYR A 28 -7.43 13.39 15.03
N ALA A 29 -6.18 12.91 15.06
CA ALA A 29 -5.47 12.67 16.30
C ALA A 29 -5.36 13.94 17.17
N GLU A 30 -5.20 15.12 16.58
CA GLU A 30 -5.16 16.39 17.32
C GLU A 30 -6.48 16.73 18.02
N SER A 31 -7.61 16.20 17.55
CA SER A 31 -8.91 16.37 18.20
C SER A 31 -9.19 15.35 19.33
N LEU A 32 -8.31 14.36 19.53
CA LEU A 32 -8.48 13.38 20.62
C LEU A 32 -8.22 14.02 21.98
N GLY A 33 -9.22 13.96 22.86
CA GLY A 33 -9.11 14.40 24.25
C GLY A 33 -8.25 13.48 25.13
N GLY A 34 -8.01 12.23 24.69
CA GLY A 34 -7.17 11.27 25.40
C GLY A 34 -6.92 10.01 24.56
N TRP A 35 -5.91 9.22 24.93
CA TRP A 35 -5.60 7.94 24.32
C TRP A 35 -5.03 6.98 25.36
N SER A 36 -5.18 5.67 25.11
CA SER A 36 -4.54 4.63 25.91
C SER A 36 -3.33 4.05 25.17
N THR A 37 -2.33 3.58 25.92
CA THR A 37 -1.13 2.93 25.35
C THR A 37 -1.07 1.49 25.86
N PRO A 38 -1.09 0.46 24.99
CA PRO A 38 -1.25 0.49 23.52
C PRO A 38 -2.74 0.73 23.12
N PRO A 39 -3.08 1.31 21.94
CA PRO A 39 -2.31 1.48 20.70
C PRO A 39 -1.67 2.88 20.48
N GLY A 40 -1.77 3.80 21.44
CA GLY A 40 -1.21 5.15 21.35
C GLY A 40 -2.06 6.12 20.52
N LYS A 41 -1.77 7.43 20.59
CA LYS A 41 -2.60 8.51 20.01
C LYS A 41 -2.99 8.28 18.55
N PHE A 42 -2.01 8.00 17.69
CA PHE A 42 -2.26 7.76 16.26
C PHE A 42 -3.05 6.47 16.01
N GLY A 43 -2.79 5.42 16.80
CA GLY A 43 -3.51 4.15 16.68
C GLY A 43 -4.97 4.31 17.10
N THR A 44 -5.24 5.01 18.20
CA THR A 44 -6.59 5.37 18.64
C THR A 44 -7.29 6.19 17.56
N ALA A 45 -6.63 7.23 17.03
CA ALA A 45 -7.16 8.05 15.95
C ALA A 45 -7.53 7.22 14.70
N LEU A 46 -6.69 6.25 14.33
CA LEU A 46 -6.91 5.39 13.17
C LEU A 46 -8.12 4.47 13.37
N VAL A 47 -8.32 3.96 14.58
CA VAL A 47 -9.43 3.07 14.94
C VAL A 47 -10.73 3.87 15.02
N GLU A 48 -10.74 4.99 15.74
CA GLU A 48 -11.95 5.82 15.92
C GLU A 48 -12.40 6.53 14.64
N SER A 49 -11.46 6.92 13.76
CA SER A 49 -11.80 7.47 12.44
C SER A 49 -12.27 6.41 11.42
N GLY A 50 -12.26 5.12 11.77
CA GLY A 50 -12.59 4.02 10.85
C GLY A 50 -11.57 3.83 9.71
N ALA A 51 -10.41 4.48 9.79
CA ALA A 51 -9.40 4.48 8.74
C ALA A 51 -8.56 3.18 8.67
N VAL A 52 -8.80 2.21 9.55
CA VAL A 52 -8.12 0.90 9.56
C VAL A 52 -8.36 0.13 8.26
N LEU A 53 -9.61 0.04 7.81
CA LEU A 53 -9.96 -0.67 6.58
C LEU A 53 -9.31 -0.04 5.33
N PRO A 54 -9.48 1.28 5.06
CA PRO A 54 -8.84 1.90 3.91
C PRO A 54 -7.31 1.87 4.00
N ARG A 55 -6.72 1.89 5.20
CA ARG A 55 -5.27 1.67 5.36
C ARG A 55 -4.88 0.29 4.85
N ASN A 56 -5.55 -0.77 5.29
CA ASN A 56 -5.22 -2.13 4.88
C ASN A 56 -5.40 -2.31 3.36
N LEU A 57 -6.44 -1.70 2.79
CA LEU A 57 -6.67 -1.70 1.33
C LEU A 57 -5.54 -1.00 0.58
N SER A 58 -5.08 0.17 1.06
CA SER A 58 -3.97 0.89 0.44
C SER A 58 -2.66 0.08 0.45
N VAL A 59 -2.38 -0.63 1.54
CA VAL A 59 -1.22 -1.54 1.63
C VAL A 59 -1.37 -2.70 0.66
N ALA A 60 -2.55 -3.31 0.56
CA ALA A 60 -2.81 -4.36 -0.41
C ALA A 60 -2.62 -3.89 -1.87
N LEU A 61 -3.06 -2.67 -2.20
CA LEU A 61 -2.83 -2.05 -3.51
C LEU A 61 -1.34 -1.81 -3.78
N ILE A 62 -0.59 -1.32 -2.80
CA ILE A 62 0.86 -1.13 -2.94
C ILE A 62 1.55 -2.48 -3.21
N LEU A 63 1.24 -3.52 -2.41
CA LEU A 63 1.82 -4.85 -2.56
C LEU A 63 1.47 -5.49 -3.91
N ALA A 64 0.21 -5.39 -4.34
CA ALA A 64 -0.23 -5.89 -5.63
C ALA A 64 0.43 -5.13 -6.80
N GLY A 65 0.57 -3.80 -6.67
CA GLY A 65 1.28 -2.97 -7.63
C GLY A 65 2.75 -3.36 -7.77
N VAL A 66 3.46 -3.51 -6.64
CA VAL A 66 4.85 -3.99 -6.61
C VAL A 66 4.98 -5.37 -7.25
N ALA A 67 4.11 -6.32 -6.88
CA ALA A 67 4.12 -7.66 -7.43
C ALA A 67 3.93 -7.68 -8.96
N LEU A 68 3.00 -6.86 -9.49
CA LEU A 68 2.75 -6.74 -10.92
C LEU A 68 3.92 -6.09 -11.68
N VAL A 69 4.56 -5.08 -11.11
CA VAL A 69 5.74 -4.45 -11.70
C VAL A 69 6.89 -5.44 -11.75
N LEU A 70 7.18 -6.13 -10.64
CA LEU A 70 8.23 -7.15 -10.57
C LEU A 70 7.96 -8.27 -11.58
N TRP A 71 6.74 -8.81 -11.61
CA TRP A 71 6.36 -9.81 -12.61
C TRP A 71 6.62 -9.28 -14.02
N GLY A 72 6.12 -8.10 -14.34
CA GLY A 72 6.28 -7.51 -15.67
C GLY A 72 7.74 -7.28 -16.07
N CYS A 73 8.64 -7.04 -15.10
CA CYS A 73 10.06 -6.81 -15.33
C CYS A 73 10.84 -8.12 -15.51
N PHE A 74 10.56 -9.12 -14.66
CA PHE A 74 11.31 -10.37 -14.60
C PHE A 74 10.73 -11.51 -15.43
N ASP A 75 9.55 -11.35 -16.05
CA ASP A 75 8.90 -12.35 -16.91
C ASP A 75 9.88 -12.97 -17.93
N LYS A 76 10.69 -12.13 -18.58
CA LYS A 76 11.69 -12.58 -19.57
C LYS A 76 12.88 -13.32 -18.96
N GLN A 77 13.30 -12.94 -17.74
CA GLN A 77 14.44 -13.57 -17.07
C GLN A 77 14.05 -14.94 -16.51
N ILE A 78 12.84 -15.07 -15.97
CA ILE A 78 12.29 -16.35 -15.51
C ILE A 78 12.14 -17.32 -16.69
N ILE A 79 11.59 -16.87 -17.82
CA ILE A 79 11.47 -17.72 -19.02
C ILE A 79 12.85 -18.18 -19.50
N LYS A 80 13.86 -17.30 -19.50
CA LYS A 80 15.22 -17.65 -19.93
C LYS A 80 15.91 -18.65 -18.99
N LEU A 81 15.56 -18.67 -17.71
CA LEU A 81 16.01 -19.66 -16.73
C LEU A 81 15.41 -21.05 -16.94
N PHE A 82 14.16 -21.12 -17.44
CA PHE A 82 13.44 -22.38 -17.65
C PHE A 82 13.58 -22.96 -19.06
N THR A 83 13.97 -22.15 -20.05
CA THR A 83 14.30 -22.62 -21.39
C THR A 83 15.79 -22.39 -21.65
N PRO A 84 16.69 -23.28 -21.18
CA PRO A 84 18.09 -23.21 -21.57
C PRO A 84 18.14 -23.36 -23.09
N SER A 85 18.65 -22.34 -23.78
CA SER A 85 18.93 -22.41 -25.21
C SER A 85 19.93 -23.53 -25.44
N SER A 86 19.49 -24.61 -26.07
CA SER A 86 20.30 -25.67 -26.66
C SER A 86 21.22 -25.12 -27.75
#